data_AF-A0A7V7QKT1-F1
#
_entry.id   AF-A0A7V7QKT1-F1
#
_cell.length_a   1.000
_cell.length_b   1.000
_cell.length_c   1.000
_cell.angle_alpha   90.00
_cell.angle_beta   90.00
_cell.angle_gamma   90.00
#
_symmetry.space_group_name_H-M   'P 1'
#
loop_
_entity.id
_entity.type
_entity.pdbx_description
1 polymer ?
#
loop_
_entity_poly.entity_id
_entity_poly.type
_entity_poly.pdbx_seq_one_letter_code
_entity_poly.pdbx_strand_id
1 'polypeptide(L)'
;MKKILLVFILLLLPLQLLACSTNKETSIIKEGTYVLEQSDSNQINVPTIMIEGNHFTFSYDILSSYLSNGTYDLKENIATMTTEDGLYSYVFLVENGVLIFQKDKSSDVKLTDESMGIEIIDQAKFKIQTSK
;
A
#
# COMPACT_ATOMS: atom_id res chain seq x y z
N MET A 1 9.49 -6.99 -63.22
CA MET A 1 9.11 -7.25 -61.80
C MET A 1 9.97 -6.42 -60.85
N LYS A 2 9.88 -5.07 -60.93
CA LYS A 2 10.78 -4.15 -60.19
C LYS A 2 10.05 -2.98 -59.51
N LYS A 3 8.71 -2.99 -59.51
CA LYS A 3 7.89 -1.93 -58.87
C LYS A 3 7.08 -2.42 -57.67
N ILE A 4 7.14 -3.71 -57.33
CA ILE A 4 6.37 -4.30 -56.22
C ILE A 4 7.21 -4.35 -54.92
N LEU A 5 8.54 -4.21 -54.99
CA LEU A 5 9.41 -4.29 -53.81
C LEU A 5 9.48 -2.98 -53.00
N LEU A 6 9.10 -1.83 -53.57
CA LEU A 6 9.21 -0.53 -52.91
C LEU A 6 8.03 -0.17 -52.00
N VAL A 7 6.91 -0.90 -52.09
CA VAL A 7 5.70 -0.61 -51.29
C VAL A 7 5.72 -1.30 -49.92
N PHE A 8 6.48 -2.39 -49.76
CA PHE A 8 6.55 -3.12 -48.48
C PHE A 8 7.50 -2.49 -47.45
N ILE A 9 8.39 -1.59 -47.87
CA ILE A 9 9.39 -0.96 -46.98
C ILE A 9 8.84 0.34 -46.35
N LEU A 10 7.77 0.91 -46.91
CA LEU A 10 7.14 2.15 -46.40
C LEU A 10 6.06 1.91 -45.34
N LEU A 11 5.74 0.65 -45.02
CA LEU A 11 4.69 0.29 -44.04
C LEU A 11 5.25 -0.08 -42.65
N LEU A 12 6.56 0.05 -42.44
CA LEU A 12 7.25 -0.45 -41.24
C LEU A 12 7.58 0.59 -40.18
N LEU A 13 7.31 1.88 -40.38
CA LEU A 13 7.41 2.92 -39.34
C LEU A 13 6.31 3.96 -39.61
N PRO A 14 5.40 4.26 -38.65
CA PRO A 14 5.75 4.51 -37.25
C PRO A 14 4.74 3.91 -36.25
N LEU A 15 5.12 2.84 -35.53
CA LEU A 15 4.55 2.50 -34.22
C LEU A 15 5.62 2.77 -33.14
N GLN A 16 6.18 3.97 -33.16
CA GLN A 16 7.00 4.49 -32.07
C GLN A 16 6.35 5.75 -31.54
N LEU A 17 5.15 5.61 -31.00
CA LEU A 17 4.52 6.68 -30.25
C LEU A 17 4.02 6.11 -28.91
N LEU A 18 4.58 6.71 -27.85
CA LEU A 18 4.22 6.60 -26.44
C LEU A 18 4.65 5.32 -25.70
N ALA A 19 5.95 5.03 -25.74
CA ALA A 19 6.60 4.69 -24.48
C ALA A 19 6.69 5.99 -23.67
N CYS A 20 5.60 6.37 -23.00
CA CYS A 20 5.72 7.24 -21.84
C CYS A 20 6.65 6.50 -20.88
N SER A 21 7.93 6.84 -20.88
CA SER A 21 8.74 6.66 -19.69
C SER A 21 8.22 7.67 -18.68
N THR A 22 7.02 7.41 -18.15
CA THR A 22 6.71 7.83 -16.79
C THR A 22 7.86 7.23 -16.01
N ASN A 23 8.79 8.08 -15.54
CA ASN A 23 9.65 7.71 -14.46
C ASN A 23 8.68 7.25 -13.37
N LYS A 24 8.44 5.94 -13.29
CA LYS A 24 7.73 5.34 -12.18
C LYS A 24 8.68 5.61 -11.03
N GLU A 25 8.46 6.72 -10.32
CA GLU A 25 8.98 6.85 -8.97
C GLU A 25 8.57 5.55 -8.31
N THR A 26 9.57 4.71 -8.03
CA THR A 26 9.34 3.47 -7.33
C THR A 26 8.78 3.88 -5.98
N SER A 27 7.49 3.65 -5.75
CA SER A 27 6.91 3.80 -4.43
C SER A 27 7.74 2.92 -3.50
N ILE A 28 8.35 3.54 -2.50
CA ILE A 28 9.13 2.85 -1.47
C ILE A 28 8.37 2.97 -0.15
N ILE A 29 8.25 1.86 0.55
CA ILE A 29 7.84 1.86 1.96
C ILE A 29 9.13 1.95 2.78
N LYS A 30 9.23 2.97 3.62
CA LYS A 30 10.38 3.15 4.50
C LYS A 30 10.14 2.34 5.76
N GLU A 31 11.21 1.81 6.35
CA GLU A 31 11.12 1.24 7.70
C GLU A 31 10.71 2.32 8.71
N GLY A 32 9.93 1.91 9.71
CA GLY A 32 9.42 2.79 10.76
C GLY A 32 7.95 2.57 11.08
N THR A 33 7.43 3.41 11.98
CA THR A 33 6.04 3.34 12.44
C THR A 33 5.18 4.35 11.70
N TYR A 34 4.18 3.84 10.98
CA TYR A 34 3.15 4.63 10.32
C TYR A 34 1.94 4.76 11.24
N VAL A 35 1.47 5.98 11.46
CA VAL A 35 0.38 6.30 12.38
C VAL A 35 -0.80 6.85 11.59
N LEU A 36 -2.02 6.44 11.95
CA LEU A 36 -3.24 6.95 11.33
C LEU A 36 -3.31 8.49 11.41
N GLU A 37 -3.42 9.14 10.25
CA GLU A 37 -3.62 10.57 10.11
C GLU A 37 -4.97 10.96 10.71
N GLN A 38 -5.03 12.09 11.43
CA GLN A 38 -6.19 12.62 12.17
C GLN A 38 -6.40 12.05 13.59
N SER A 39 -5.45 11.25 14.08
CA SER A 39 -5.49 10.81 15.48
C SER A 39 -4.91 11.90 16.39
N ASP A 40 -5.73 12.44 17.29
CA ASP A 40 -5.24 13.36 18.33
C ASP A 40 -4.32 12.58 19.28
N SER A 41 -3.21 13.20 19.71
CA SER A 41 -2.20 12.57 20.58
C SER A 41 -2.71 12.11 21.95
N ASN A 42 -3.98 12.38 22.26
CA ASN A 42 -4.64 12.03 23.52
C ASN A 42 -5.49 10.75 23.42
N GLN A 43 -5.59 10.12 22.25
CA GLN A 43 -6.33 8.87 22.07
C GLN A 43 -5.47 7.67 22.51
N ILE A 44 -6.07 6.78 23.30
CA ILE A 44 -5.37 5.71 24.02
C ILE A 44 -5.03 4.50 23.12
N ASN A 45 -5.57 4.45 21.89
CA ASN A 45 -5.33 3.36 20.95
C ASN A 45 -5.42 3.85 19.50
N VAL A 46 -4.34 4.49 19.03
CA VAL A 46 -4.23 4.95 17.64
C VAL A 46 -3.75 3.80 16.75
N PRO A 47 -4.46 3.49 15.64
CA PRO A 47 -3.98 2.48 14.71
C PRO A 47 -2.59 2.79 14.15
N THR A 48 -1.73 1.79 14.14
CA THR A 48 -0.34 1.90 13.67
C THR A 48 0.09 0.70 12.85
N ILE A 49 0.95 0.96 11.86
CA ILE A 49 1.61 -0.06 11.05
C ILE A 49 3.10 0.11 11.23
N MET A 50 3.76 -0.87 11.83
CA MET A 50 5.20 -0.91 11.98
C MET A 50 5.82 -1.71 10.83
N ILE A 51 6.82 -1.14 10.17
CA ILE A 51 7.55 -1.77 9.06
C ILE A 51 9.02 -1.96 9.46
N GLU A 52 9.50 -3.20 9.38
CA GLU A 52 10.89 -3.59 9.65
C GLU A 52 11.34 -4.59 8.58
N GLY A 53 12.27 -4.19 7.69
CA GLY A 53 12.62 -4.96 6.51
C GLY A 53 11.41 -5.23 5.61
N ASN A 54 11.13 -6.52 5.38
CA ASN A 54 9.96 -7.00 4.65
C ASN A 54 8.79 -7.41 5.56
N HIS A 55 8.91 -7.18 6.87
CA HIS A 55 7.89 -7.52 7.86
C HIS A 55 7.00 -6.31 8.19
N PHE A 56 5.75 -6.60 8.55
CA PHE A 56 4.83 -5.62 9.10
C PHE A 56 4.19 -6.14 10.40
N THR A 57 3.81 -5.21 11.27
CA THR A 57 2.84 -5.43 12.35
C THR A 57 1.76 -4.36 12.25
N PHE A 58 0.49 -4.77 12.21
CA PHE A 58 -0.66 -3.88 12.17
C PHE A 58 -1.43 -3.93 13.49
N SER A 59 -1.35 -2.86 14.27
CA SER A 59 -1.98 -2.74 15.58
C SER A 59 -3.13 -1.75 15.50
N TYR A 60 -4.37 -2.22 15.61
CA TYR A 60 -5.58 -1.39 15.59
C TYR A 60 -6.60 -1.73 16.68
N ASP A 61 -6.59 -2.97 17.18
CA ASP A 61 -7.49 -3.43 18.24
C ASP A 61 -6.69 -4.03 19.40
N ILE A 62 -6.52 -3.26 20.48
CA ILE A 62 -5.77 -3.69 21.68
C ILE A 62 -6.50 -4.76 22.51
N LEU A 63 -7.79 -4.96 22.29
CA LEU A 63 -8.58 -5.99 22.96
C LEU A 63 -8.59 -7.30 22.19
N SER A 64 -8.17 -7.25 20.92
CA SER A 64 -7.94 -8.45 20.13
C SER A 64 -6.77 -9.24 20.70
N SER A 65 -6.99 -10.54 20.90
CA SER A 65 -5.89 -11.48 21.21
C SER A 65 -5.10 -11.89 19.95
N TYR A 66 -5.53 -11.45 18.77
CA TYR A 66 -4.89 -11.74 17.49
C TYR A 66 -3.85 -10.67 17.15
N LEU A 67 -2.63 -11.10 16.79
CA LEU A 67 -1.56 -10.23 16.37
C LEU A 67 -1.44 -10.25 14.84
N SER A 68 -1.86 -9.18 14.18
CA SER A 68 -1.76 -9.03 12.73
C SER A 68 -0.32 -8.68 12.32
N ASN A 69 0.55 -9.68 12.23
CA ASN A 69 1.91 -9.53 11.74
C ASN A 69 2.18 -10.49 10.57
N GLY A 70 3.17 -10.15 9.74
CA GLY A 70 3.56 -10.98 8.61
C GLY A 70 4.52 -10.25 7.68
N THR A 71 4.40 -10.49 6.38
CA THR A 71 5.25 -9.87 5.35
C THR A 71 4.43 -9.11 4.32
N TYR A 72 5.06 -8.22 3.56
CA TYR A 72 4.39 -7.48 2.50
C TYR A 72 5.10 -7.59 1.14
N ASP A 73 4.28 -7.57 0.09
CA ASP A 73 4.73 -7.41 -1.29
C ASP A 73 4.35 -6.02 -1.80
N LEU A 74 5.28 -5.34 -2.46
CA LEU A 74 5.03 -4.05 -3.11
C LEU A 74 5.12 -4.18 -4.63
N LYS A 75 4.00 -4.01 -5.32
CA LYS A 75 3.93 -4.05 -6.79
C LYS A 75 3.43 -2.71 -7.30
N GLU A 76 4.30 -2.01 -8.02
CA GLU A 76 4.09 -0.62 -8.43
C GLU A 76 3.84 0.25 -7.19
N ASN A 77 2.60 0.63 -6.94
CA ASN A 77 2.21 1.46 -5.80
C ASN A 77 1.26 0.71 -4.86
N ILE A 78 1.07 -0.60 -5.02
CA ILE A 78 0.16 -1.39 -4.19
C ILE A 78 0.97 -2.30 -3.26
N ALA A 79 0.84 -2.05 -1.96
CA ALA A 79 1.36 -2.91 -0.92
C ALA A 79 0.28 -3.92 -0.51
N THR A 80 0.61 -5.21 -0.53
CA THR A 80 -0.25 -6.28 -0.01
C THR A 80 0.46 -6.90 1.19
N MET A 81 -0.05 -6.61 2.38
CA MET A 81 0.45 -7.14 3.65
C MET A 81 -0.32 -8.41 3.97
N THR A 82 0.36 -9.53 4.17
CA THR A 82 -0.28 -10.84 4.44
C THR A 82 0.21 -11.38 5.76
N THR A 83 -0.70 -11.75 6.66
CA THR A 83 -0.34 -12.29 7.97
C THR A 83 0.44 -13.60 7.83
N GLU A 84 1.28 -13.92 8.82
CA GLU A 84 2.14 -15.11 8.78
C GLU A 84 1.34 -16.42 8.63
N ASP A 85 0.14 -16.48 9.21
CA ASP A 85 -0.80 -17.60 9.08
C ASP A 85 -1.60 -17.60 7.77
N GLY A 86 -1.48 -16.55 6.95
CA GLY A 86 -2.21 -16.37 5.69
C GLY A 86 -3.72 -16.11 5.84
N LEU A 87 -4.23 -15.87 7.04
CA LEU A 87 -5.67 -15.68 7.29
C LEU A 87 -6.16 -14.28 6.92
N TYR A 88 -5.31 -13.27 7.05
CA TYR A 88 -5.67 -11.88 6.78
C TYR A 88 -4.71 -11.23 5.78
N SER A 89 -5.28 -10.36 4.95
CA SER A 89 -4.53 -9.56 3.99
C SER A 89 -5.00 -8.11 4.03
N TYR A 90 -4.06 -7.16 4.08
CA TYR A 90 -4.34 -5.73 4.14
C TYR A 90 -3.67 -5.04 2.96
N VAL A 91 -4.46 -4.33 2.17
CA VAL A 91 -4.03 -3.69 0.93
C VAL A 91 -3.94 -2.18 1.11
N PHE A 92 -2.81 -1.62 0.73
CA PHE A 92 -2.56 -0.18 0.78
C PHE A 92 -2.08 0.33 -0.57
N LEU A 93 -2.58 1.50 -0.96
CA LEU A 93 -1.98 2.31 -2.00
C LEU A 93 -0.85 3.15 -1.36
N VAL A 94 0.33 3.13 -1.97
CA VAL A 94 1.53 3.83 -1.51
C VAL A 94 1.75 5.04 -2.39
N GLU A 95 1.50 6.23 -1.83
CA GLU A 95 1.68 7.51 -2.51
C GLU A 95 2.51 8.46 -1.64
N ASN A 96 3.63 8.96 -2.19
CA ASN A 96 4.48 9.95 -1.51
C ASN A 96 4.89 9.56 -0.08
N GLY A 97 5.12 8.26 0.16
CA GLY A 97 5.47 7.72 1.48
C GLY A 97 4.31 7.65 2.49
N VAL A 98 3.07 7.77 2.03
CA VAL A 98 1.84 7.56 2.80
C VAL A 98 1.23 6.21 2.41
N LEU A 99 0.76 5.45 3.40
CA LEU A 99 -0.01 4.22 3.17
C LEU A 99 -1.51 4.53 3.23
N ILE A 100 -2.23 4.32 2.14
CA ILE A 100 -3.65 4.64 2.01
C ILE A 100 -4.44 3.33 1.97
N PHE A 101 -5.20 3.05 3.03
CA PHE A 101 -5.92 1.80 3.20
C PHE A 101 -6.99 1.59 2.11
N GLN A 102 -7.07 0.38 1.56
CA GLN A 102 -8.04 -0.03 0.55
C GLN A 102 -9.01 -1.05 1.17
N LYS A 103 -10.13 -0.58 1.75
CA LYS A 103 -11.02 -1.41 2.57
C LYS A 103 -11.62 -2.57 1.79
N ASP A 104 -12.11 -2.31 0.58
CA ASP A 104 -12.76 -3.31 -0.29
C ASP A 104 -11.82 -4.43 -0.79
N LYS A 105 -10.50 -4.24 -0.64
CA LYS A 105 -9.46 -5.21 -1.03
C LYS A 105 -8.77 -5.86 0.16
N SER A 106 -9.15 -5.46 1.38
CA SER A 106 -8.53 -5.90 2.62
C SER A 106 -9.48 -6.81 3.39
N SER A 107 -8.92 -7.61 4.28
CA SER A 107 -9.66 -8.25 5.35
C SER A 107 -10.26 -7.20 6.30
N ASP A 108 -11.31 -7.60 7.00
CA ASP A 108 -12.02 -6.71 7.93
C ASP A 108 -11.10 -6.28 9.09
N VAL A 109 -11.24 -5.02 9.50
CA VAL A 109 -10.45 -4.35 10.56
C VAL A 109 -11.37 -3.89 11.69
N LYS A 110 -12.48 -4.61 11.89
CA LYS A 110 -13.46 -4.33 12.94
C LYS A 110 -12.83 -4.44 14.33
N LEU A 111 -13.19 -3.49 15.19
CA LEU A 111 -12.78 -3.46 16.60
C LEU A 111 -13.64 -4.43 17.43
N THR A 112 -13.02 -5.06 18.41
CA THR A 112 -13.71 -5.83 19.46
C THR A 112 -14.64 -4.93 20.28
N ASP A 113 -14.18 -3.71 20.59
CA ASP A 113 -14.97 -2.65 21.23
C ASP A 113 -14.69 -1.31 20.55
N GLU A 114 -15.70 -0.76 19.87
CA GLU A 114 -15.60 0.49 19.12
C GLU A 114 -15.35 1.72 20.02
N SER A 115 -15.68 1.63 21.32
CA SER A 115 -15.41 2.72 22.28
C SER A 115 -13.94 2.81 22.71
N MET A 116 -13.15 1.79 22.39
CA MET A 116 -11.76 1.61 22.85
C MET A 116 -10.73 1.75 21.71
N GLY A 117 -11.15 2.20 20.53
CA GLY A 117 -10.28 2.35 19.37
C GLY A 117 -10.79 3.38 18.37
N ILE A 118 -10.10 3.46 17.24
CA ILE A 118 -10.48 4.33 16.12
C ILE A 118 -10.88 3.42 14.96
N GLU A 119 -12.07 3.63 14.40
CA GLU A 119 -12.50 2.92 13.21
C GLU A 119 -11.58 3.28 12.03
N ILE A 120 -11.05 2.26 11.36
CA ILE A 120 -10.29 2.43 10.11
C ILE A 120 -11.28 2.38 8.94
N ILE A 121 -11.48 3.53 8.32
CA ILE A 121 -12.33 3.68 7.14
C ILE A 121 -11.55 3.47 5.84
N ASP A 122 -12.27 3.30 4.74
CA ASP A 122 -11.64 3.31 3.42
C ASP A 122 -10.89 4.61 3.17
N GLN A 123 -9.78 4.54 2.44
CA GLN A 123 -8.89 5.67 2.17
C GLN A 123 -8.23 6.30 3.42
N ALA A 124 -8.32 5.65 4.58
CA ALA A 124 -7.58 6.04 5.78
C ALA A 124 -6.08 6.11 5.49
N LYS A 125 -5.43 7.19 5.91
CA LYS A 125 -4.03 7.49 5.59
C LYS A 125 -3.16 7.23 6.80
N PHE A 126 -2.06 6.51 6.62
CA PHE A 126 -1.06 6.30 7.64
C PHE A 126 0.24 6.99 7.22
N LYS A 127 0.77 7.83 8.11
CA LYS A 127 2.00 8.62 7.88
C LYS A 127 3.11 8.14 8.79
N ILE A 128 4.31 8.02 8.23
CA ILE A 128 5.48 7.67 9.03
C ILE A 128 5.74 8.73 10.10
N GLN A 129 5.91 8.28 11.35
CA GLN A 129 6.29 9.13 12.46
C GLN A 129 7.80 9.35 12.39
N THR A 130 8.21 10.52 11.88
CA THR A 130 9.61 10.95 11.99
C THR A 130 9.92 11.29 13.45
N SER A 131 10.92 10.64 14.04
CA SER A 131 11.54 11.08 15.29
C SER A 131 11.94 12.54 15.14
N LYS A 132 11.44 13.41 16.03
CA LYS A 132 11.91 14.79 16.17
C LYS A 132 13.22 14.83 16.94
#